data_AF-A0A7X6VD67-F1
#
_entry.id   AF-A0A7X6VD67-F1
#
_cell.length_a   1.000
_cell.length_b   1.000
_cell.length_c   1.000
_cell.angle_alpha   90.00
_cell.angle_beta   90.00
_cell.angle_gamma   90.00
#
_symmetry.space_group_name_H-M   'P 1'
#
loop_
_entity.id
_entity.type
_entity.pdbx_description
1 polymer ?
#
loop_
_entity_poly.entity_id
_entity_poly.type
_entity_poly.pdbx_seq_one_letter_code
_entity_poly.pdbx_strand_id
1 'polypeptide(L)'
;MNGPIWIGWIVVILFAILSIVLLIGKGSFLIAGFNTASKEEKQKYNVKLLCRIMGGGLSILTVLIGINIYFEGELPKYLQWTMPWGYLVVIALMLTLSNTICKKK
;
A
#
# COMPACT_ATOMS: atom_id res chain seq x y z
N MET A 1 22.17 -1.51 -16.34
CA MET A 1 22.44 -0.14 -15.87
C MET A 1 22.17 -0.13 -14.38
N ASN A 2 23.21 -0.08 -13.54
CA ASN A 2 23.02 -0.01 -12.10
C ASN A 2 22.61 1.42 -11.78
N GLY A 3 21.30 1.68 -11.80
CA GLY A 3 20.74 2.93 -11.29
C GLY A 3 21.16 3.11 -9.83
N PRO A 4 21.20 4.34 -9.31
CA PRO A 4 21.67 4.57 -7.97
C PRO A 4 20.72 3.92 -6.95
N ILE A 5 21.13 2.80 -6.35
CA ILE A 5 20.34 2.00 -5.38
C ILE A 5 19.78 2.88 -4.25
N TRP A 6 20.50 3.94 -3.88
CA TRP A 6 20.06 4.90 -2.87
C TRP A 6 18.74 5.61 -3.21
N ILE A 7 18.40 5.79 -4.50
CA ILE A 7 17.10 6.34 -4.92
C ILE A 7 15.97 5.41 -4.49
N GLY A 8 16.17 4.09 -4.64
CA GLY A 8 15.19 3.10 -4.20
C GLY A 8 14.92 3.19 -2.69
N TRP A 9 15.96 3.36 -1.89
CA TRP A 9 15.81 3.52 -0.44
C TRP A 9 15.08 4.80 -0.03
N ILE A 10 15.24 5.91 -0.77
CA ILE A 10 14.44 7.12 -0.57
C ILE A 10 12.95 6.83 -0.77
N VAL A 11 12.60 6.08 -1.83
CA VAL A 11 11.21 5.68 -2.09
C VAL A 11 10.66 4.79 -0.97
N VAL A 12 11.45 3.84 -0.48
CA VAL A 12 11.07 2.96 0.64
C VAL A 12 10.79 3.78 1.91
N ILE A 13 11.67 4.73 2.25
CA ILE A 13 11.48 5.60 3.42
C ILE A 13 10.21 6.46 3.27
N LEU A 14 10.00 7.04 2.08
CA LEU A 14 8.79 7.82 1.80
C LEU A 14 7.53 6.98 2.00
N PHE A 15 7.48 5.77 1.44
CA PHE A 15 6.31 4.89 1.57
C PHE A 15 6.10 4.40 3.01
N ALA A 16 7.18 4.15 3.76
CA ALA A 16 7.09 3.82 5.17
C ALA A 16 6.43 4.96 5.98
N ILE A 17 6.82 6.22 5.73
CA ILE A 17 6.22 7.39 6.38
C ILE A 17 4.73 7.50 6.02
N LEU A 18 4.39 7.41 4.73
CA LEU A 18 2.99 7.48 4.28
C LEU A 18 2.15 6.35 4.88
N SER A 19 2.71 5.15 4.98
CA SER A 19 2.07 3.99 5.59
C SER A 19 1.77 4.24 7.07
N ILE A 20 2.71 4.80 7.83
CA ILE A 20 2.49 5.17 9.24
C ILE A 20 1.37 6.20 9.38
N VAL A 21 1.38 7.25 8.55
CA VAL A 21 0.32 8.29 8.56
C VAL A 21 -1.06 7.69 8.30
N LEU A 22 -1.16 6.73 7.37
CA LEU A 22 -2.38 5.96 7.09
C LEU A 22 -2.78 5.06 8.27
N LEU A 23 -1.85 4.32 8.88
CA LEU A 23 -2.12 3.42 10.00
C LEU A 23 -2.64 4.13 11.26
N ILE A 24 -2.20 5.37 11.50
CA ILE A 24 -2.73 6.24 12.57
C ILE A 24 -4.19 6.66 12.30
N GLY A 25 -4.67 6.51 11.06
CA GLY A 25 -6.04 6.84 10.65
C GLY A 25 -6.21 8.27 10.15
N LYS A 26 -5.11 9.02 9.98
CA LYS A 26 -5.12 10.45 9.61
C LYS A 26 -4.81 10.69 8.12
N GLY A 27 -4.41 9.65 7.38
CA GLY A 27 -3.99 9.76 5.97
C GLY A 27 -5.08 9.68 4.91
N SER A 28 -6.36 9.93 5.22
CA SER A 28 -7.45 9.75 4.24
C SER A 28 -7.32 10.63 2.99
N PHE A 29 -6.64 11.77 3.11
CA PHE A 29 -6.34 12.66 1.98
C PHE A 29 -5.45 12.01 0.91
N LEU A 30 -4.73 10.93 1.24
CA LEU A 30 -3.90 10.16 0.30
C LEU A 30 -4.73 9.17 -0.54
N ILE A 31 -5.99 8.91 -0.18
CA ILE A 31 -6.82 7.88 -0.81
C ILE A 31 -7.64 8.51 -1.93
N ALA A 32 -7.06 8.58 -3.13
CA ALA A 32 -7.66 9.25 -4.28
C ALA A 32 -9.10 8.76 -4.58
N GLY A 33 -9.35 7.45 -4.63
CA GLY A 33 -10.68 6.89 -4.89
C GLY A 33 -11.73 7.25 -3.85
N PHE A 34 -11.32 7.47 -2.59
CA PHE A 34 -12.21 8.00 -1.57
C PHE A 34 -12.45 9.50 -1.77
N ASN A 35 -11.41 10.28 -2.08
CA ASN A 35 -11.51 11.73 -2.21
C ASN A 35 -12.24 12.20 -3.48
N THR A 36 -12.28 11.41 -4.54
CA THR A 36 -13.06 11.69 -5.76
C THR A 36 -14.51 11.22 -5.69
N ALA A 37 -14.89 10.44 -4.67
CA ALA A 37 -16.26 9.98 -4.48
C ALA A 37 -17.21 11.12 -4.08
N SER A 38 -18.52 10.94 -4.38
CA SER A 38 -19.56 11.90 -3.97
C SER A 38 -19.63 12.02 -2.45
N LYS A 39 -20.28 13.09 -1.96
CA LYS A 39 -20.49 13.27 -0.52
C LYS A 39 -21.29 12.13 0.08
N GLU A 40 -22.36 11.66 -0.60
CA GLU A 40 -23.14 10.52 -0.09
C GLU A 40 -22.30 9.24 -0.03
N GLU A 41 -21.47 8.99 -1.05
CA GLU A 41 -20.64 7.78 -1.09
C GLU A 41 -19.56 7.80 0.00
N LYS A 42 -18.91 8.95 0.25
CA LYS A 42 -17.92 9.11 1.33
C LYS A 42 -18.49 8.78 2.72
N GLN A 43 -19.75 9.17 2.98
CA GLN A 43 -20.38 8.96 4.29
C GLN A 43 -20.59 7.47 4.62
N LYS A 44 -20.64 6.60 3.61
CA LYS A 44 -20.74 5.15 3.78
C LYS A 44 -19.45 4.55 4.32
N TYR A 45 -18.30 5.22 4.25
CA TYR A 45 -17.04 4.62 4.70
C TYR A 45 -16.74 4.87 6.18
N ASN A 46 -16.22 3.86 6.85
CA ASN A 46 -15.44 4.03 8.08
C ASN A 46 -14.04 4.53 7.71
N VAL A 47 -13.84 5.84 7.72
CA VAL A 47 -12.59 6.51 7.29
C VAL A 47 -11.38 6.00 8.05
N LYS A 48 -11.48 5.79 9.38
CA LYS A 48 -10.36 5.32 10.19
C LYS A 48 -9.94 3.90 9.81
N LEU A 49 -10.90 3.02 9.55
CA LEU A 49 -10.63 1.66 9.10
C LEU A 49 -10.08 1.65 7.67
N LEU A 50 -10.66 2.45 6.77
CA LEU A 50 -10.18 2.60 5.40
C LEU A 50 -8.71 3.04 5.36
N CYS A 51 -8.34 4.05 6.15
CA CYS A 51 -6.95 4.47 6.31
C CYS A 51 -6.05 3.33 6.79
N ARG A 52 -6.48 2.52 7.76
CA ARG A 52 -5.69 1.40 8.28
C ARG A 52 -5.51 0.28 7.26
N ILE A 53 -6.55 -0.07 6.49
CA ILE A 53 -6.44 -1.06 5.41
C ILE A 53 -5.47 -0.57 4.32
N MET A 54 -5.61 0.68 3.90
CA MET A 54 -4.69 1.28 2.92
C MET A 54 -3.26 1.35 3.45
N GLY A 55 -3.09 1.74 4.72
CA GLY A 55 -1.79 1.82 5.38
C GLY A 55 -1.11 0.47 5.51
N GLY A 56 -1.84 -0.57 5.94
CA GLY A 56 -1.32 -1.92 6.07
C GLY A 56 -0.94 -2.52 4.72
N GLY A 57 -1.77 -2.32 3.68
CA GLY A 57 -1.42 -2.70 2.32
C GLY A 57 -0.15 -2.01 1.84
N LEU A 58 -0.04 -0.69 2.01
CA LEU A 58 1.16 0.08 1.67
C LEU A 58 2.39 -0.39 2.48
N SER A 59 2.25 -0.78 3.75
CA SER A 59 3.35 -1.35 4.54
C SER A 59 3.91 -2.60 3.88
N ILE A 60 3.03 -3.54 3.48
CA ILE A 60 3.43 -4.80 2.87
C ILE A 60 4.12 -4.52 1.53
N LEU A 61 3.55 -3.63 0.71
CA LEU A 61 4.17 -3.23 -0.55
C LEU A 61 5.54 -2.59 -0.36
N THR A 62 5.71 -1.77 0.67
CA THR A 62 6.99 -1.13 1.02
C THR A 62 8.05 -2.18 1.37
N VAL A 63 7.68 -3.22 2.13
CA VAL A 63 8.59 -4.33 2.47
C VAL A 63 8.98 -5.13 1.22
N LEU A 64 8.01 -5.45 0.34
CA LEU A 64 8.29 -6.16 -0.92
C LEU A 64 9.29 -5.38 -1.81
N ILE A 65 9.09 -4.07 -1.93
CA ILE A 65 9.99 -3.18 -2.67
C ILE A 65 11.38 -3.14 -2.00
N GLY A 66 11.43 -2.99 -0.67
CA GLY A 66 12.70 -2.96 0.08
C GLY A 66 13.51 -4.26 -0.06
N ILE A 67 12.85 -5.42 -0.02
CA ILE A 67 13.50 -6.72 -0.28
C ILE A 67 14.06 -6.75 -1.70
N ASN A 68 13.31 -6.30 -2.70
CA ASN A 68 13.79 -6.29 -4.07
C ASN A 68 15.02 -5.41 -4.28
N ILE A 69 15.03 -4.22 -3.67
CA ILE A 69 16.16 -3.30 -3.71
C ILE A 69 17.37 -3.90 -3.00
N TYR A 70 17.16 -4.54 -1.85
CA TYR A 70 18.22 -5.20 -1.09
C TYR A 70 18.92 -6.30 -1.89
N PHE A 71 18.17 -7.06 -2.69
CA PHE A 71 18.71 -8.09 -3.59
C PHE A 71 19.09 -7.55 -4.98
N GLU A 72 19.05 -6.24 -5.21
CA GLU A 72 19.35 -5.62 -6.51
C GLU A 72 18.54 -6.21 -7.68
N GLY A 73 17.32 -6.70 -7.39
CA GLY A 73 16.47 -7.40 -8.37
C GLY A 73 16.71 -8.90 -8.49
N GLU A 74 17.82 -9.43 -7.97
CA GLU A 74 18.20 -10.85 -8.04
C GLU A 74 17.69 -11.65 -6.84
N LEU A 75 16.36 -11.69 -6.68
CA LEU A 75 15.75 -12.49 -5.62
C LEU A 75 16.09 -13.99 -5.76
N PRO A 76 16.27 -14.71 -4.63
CA PRO A 76 16.36 -16.16 -4.63
C PRO A 76 15.20 -16.81 -5.39
N LYS A 77 15.45 -17.89 -6.13
CA LYS A 77 14.45 -18.54 -7.01
C LYS A 77 13.11 -18.82 -6.31
N TYR A 78 13.14 -19.22 -5.05
CA TYR A 78 11.94 -19.51 -4.25
C TYR A 78 11.12 -18.26 -3.87
N LEU A 79 11.66 -17.05 -4.00
CA LEU A 79 10.98 -15.78 -3.74
C LEU A 79 10.56 -15.03 -5.01
N GLN A 80 11.06 -15.40 -6.19
CA GLN A 80 10.78 -14.65 -7.43
C GLN A 80 9.28 -14.55 -7.76
N TRP A 81 8.48 -15.56 -7.38
CA TRP A 81 7.03 -15.53 -7.59
C TRP A 81 6.34 -14.39 -6.80
N THR A 82 6.94 -13.93 -5.70
CA THR A 82 6.39 -12.84 -4.87
C THR A 82 6.43 -11.49 -5.57
N MET A 83 7.25 -11.31 -6.61
CA MET A 83 7.26 -10.11 -7.44
C MET A 83 5.90 -9.91 -8.11
N PRO A 84 5.48 -10.68 -9.13
CA PRO A 84 4.18 -10.39 -9.77
C PRO A 84 3.00 -10.68 -8.83
N TRP A 85 3.00 -11.83 -8.15
CA TRP A 85 1.83 -12.28 -7.41
C TRP A 85 1.67 -11.58 -6.06
N GLY A 86 2.77 -11.25 -5.37
CA GLY A 86 2.71 -10.54 -4.10
C GLY A 86 2.09 -9.15 -4.24
N TYR A 87 2.53 -8.38 -5.25
CA TYR A 87 1.94 -7.06 -5.54
C TYR A 87 0.44 -7.18 -5.86
N LEU A 88 0.07 -8.10 -6.76
CA LEU A 88 -1.33 -8.27 -7.18
C LEU A 88 -2.25 -8.71 -6.04
N VAL A 89 -1.81 -9.68 -5.23
CA VAL A 89 -2.60 -10.17 -4.09
C VAL A 89 -2.83 -9.06 -3.07
N VAL A 90 -1.79 -8.29 -2.74
CA VAL A 90 -1.93 -7.19 -1.78
C VAL A 90 -2.89 -6.13 -2.31
N ILE A 91 -2.77 -5.73 -3.58
CA ILE A 91 -3.69 -4.76 -4.20
C ILE A 91 -5.12 -5.30 -4.21
N ALA A 92 -5.33 -6.55 -4.60
CA ALA A 92 -6.66 -7.17 -4.63
C ALA A 92 -7.30 -7.23 -3.23
N LEU A 93 -6.52 -7.59 -2.21
CA LEU A 93 -6.96 -7.58 -0.81
C LEU A 93 -7.31 -6.17 -0.33
N MET A 94 -6.49 -5.17 -0.63
CA MET A 94 -6.79 -3.78 -0.27
C MET A 94 -8.11 -3.31 -0.88
N LEU A 95 -8.34 -3.58 -2.17
CA LEU A 95 -9.56 -3.19 -2.87
C LEU A 95 -10.79 -3.93 -2.33
N THR A 96 -10.70 -5.25 -2.13
CA THR A 96 -11.80 -6.05 -1.60
C THR A 96 -12.15 -5.65 -0.17
N LEU A 97 -11.16 -5.52 0.73
CA LEU A 97 -11.38 -5.10 2.13
C LEU A 97 -11.93 -3.67 2.22
N SER A 98 -11.44 -2.75 1.36
CA SER A 98 -11.96 -1.38 1.29
C SER A 98 -13.42 -1.34 0.86
N ASN A 99 -13.84 -2.19 -0.07
CA ASN A 99 -15.22 -2.20 -0.58
C ASN A 99 -16.19 -3.03 0.28
N THR A 100 -15.69 -3.99 1.06
CA THR A 100 -16.53 -4.90 1.85
C THR A 100 -16.58 -4.55 3.33
N ILE A 101 -15.43 -4.33 3.97
CA ILE A 101 -15.35 -4.12 5.43
C ILE A 101 -15.38 -2.63 5.77
N CYS A 102 -14.76 -1.78 4.94
CA CYS A 102 -14.71 -0.35 5.23
C CYS A 102 -16.02 0.37 4.91
N LYS A 103 -16.93 -0.21 4.11
CA LYS A 103 -18.27 0.33 3.90
C LYS A 103 -19.21 -0.11 5.03
N LYS A 104 -19.86 0.88 5.65
CA LYS A 104 -21.00 0.70 6.54
C LYS A 104 -22.18 0.22 5.70
N LYS A 105 -22.90 -0.78 6.20
CA LYS A 105 -24.18 -1.22 5.63
C LYS A 105 -25.24 -0.15 5.80
#